data_AF-A0A350NS89-F1
#
_entry.id   AF-A0A350NS89-F1
#
_cell.length_a   1.000
_cell.length_b   1.000
_cell.length_c   1.000
_cell.angle_alpha   90.00
_cell.angle_beta   90.00
_cell.angle_gamma   90.00
#
_symmetry.space_group_name_H-M   'P 1'
#
loop_
_entity.id
_entity.type
_entity.pdbx_description
1 polymer ?
#
loop_
_entity_poly.entity_id
_entity_poly.type
_entity_poly.pdbx_seq_one_letter_code
_entity_poly.pdbx_strand_id
1 'polypeptide(L)'
;MMIMTKNEFLATLAYELSKNKVADAADIICEYEQHFAFKMADGFSEEEIAAKLGDPIAHASQFESSTERPKHGGKKITTMIGLCFVDLFAGIFFALLVTWEVVMAVFSLTCAVIAACLLGGLNIYSLIPPMPYWCGAIFGLSFASLSVLVVVGCVYFAAFMRQLMRSFGRFHRNTIAASSGKAVLPPLAIHPQLAPKANRRLRSIALTALAVFAASSVLGMIVSMISSGALGFWHAWGWFGYKGAN
;
A
#
# COMPACT_ATOMS: atom_id res chain seq x y z
N MET A 1 4.81 -34.76 -22.29
CA MET A 1 5.16 -33.46 -21.72
C MET A 1 4.28 -32.43 -22.39
N MET A 2 3.23 -31.95 -21.70
CA MET A 2 2.38 -30.88 -22.25
C MET A 2 3.11 -29.57 -22.05
N ILE A 3 3.58 -28.97 -23.16
CA ILE A 3 4.08 -27.59 -23.17
C ILE A 3 2.83 -26.72 -23.15
N MET A 4 2.52 -26.12 -22.00
CA MET A 4 1.37 -25.23 -21.83
C MET A 4 1.87 -23.82 -21.57
N THR A 5 1.24 -22.86 -22.24
CA THR A 5 1.46 -21.42 -22.02
C THR A 5 0.73 -20.95 -20.75
N LYS A 6 1.09 -19.77 -20.23
CA LYS A 6 0.44 -19.18 -19.03
C LYS A 6 -1.08 -19.14 -19.19
N ASN A 7 -1.56 -18.71 -20.36
CA ASN A 7 -2.99 -18.54 -20.62
C ASN A 7 -3.74 -19.88 -20.66
N GLU A 8 -3.13 -20.92 -21.23
CA GLU A 8 -3.71 -22.26 -21.26
C GLU A 8 -3.75 -22.90 -19.87
N PHE A 9 -2.70 -22.69 -19.06
CA PHE A 9 -2.67 -23.15 -17.67
C PHE A 9 -3.77 -22.49 -16.83
N LEU A 10 -3.89 -21.16 -16.90
CA LEU A 10 -4.89 -20.40 -16.14
C LEU A 10 -6.31 -20.70 -16.61
N ALA A 11 -6.54 -20.87 -17.91
CA ALA A 11 -7.86 -21.23 -18.44
C ALA A 11 -8.30 -22.63 -18.00
N THR A 12 -7.38 -23.60 -18.01
CA THR A 12 -7.66 -24.98 -17.56
C THR A 12 -7.91 -25.02 -16.06
N LEU A 13 -7.10 -24.31 -15.26
CA LEU A 13 -7.29 -24.17 -13.82
C LEU A 13 -8.63 -23.48 -13.49
N ALA A 14 -8.98 -22.41 -14.19
CA ALA A 14 -10.26 -21.72 -14.03
C ALA A 14 -11.46 -22.63 -14.33
N TYR A 15 -11.36 -23.40 -15.41
CA TYR A 15 -12.38 -24.35 -15.81
C TYR A 15 -12.59 -25.43 -14.74
N GLU A 16 -11.53 -26.08 -14.26
CA GLU A 16 -11.64 -27.14 -13.23
C GLU A 16 -12.08 -26.59 -11.87
N LEU A 17 -11.61 -25.40 -11.46
CA LEU A 17 -12.07 -24.76 -10.22
C LEU A 17 -13.57 -24.38 -10.29
N SER A 18 -14.06 -23.94 -11.46
CA SER A 18 -15.48 -23.63 -11.68
C SER A 18 -16.34 -24.90 -11.65
N LYS A 19 -15.86 -25.97 -12.30
CA LYS A 19 -16.50 -27.30 -12.34
C LYS A 19 -16.60 -27.90 -10.93
N ASN A 20 -15.58 -27.71 -10.11
CA ASN A 20 -15.53 -28.19 -8.72
C ASN A 20 -16.27 -27.25 -7.73
N LYS A 21 -16.97 -26.22 -8.22
CA LYS A 21 -17.70 -25.22 -7.41
C LYS A 21 -16.85 -24.58 -6.30
N VAL A 22 -15.57 -24.37 -6.58
CA VAL A 22 -14.67 -23.73 -5.63
C VAL A 22 -15.03 -22.24 -5.55
N ALA A 23 -15.56 -21.82 -4.41
CA ALA A 23 -16.03 -20.44 -4.22
C ALA A 23 -14.92 -19.35 -4.30
N ASP A 24 -13.64 -19.73 -4.39
CA ASP A 24 -12.47 -18.83 -4.52
C ASP A 24 -11.76 -18.92 -5.87
N ALA A 25 -12.41 -19.45 -6.92
CA ALA A 25 -11.75 -19.66 -8.21
C ALA A 25 -11.03 -18.41 -8.73
N ALA A 26 -11.65 -17.23 -8.65
CA ALA A 26 -11.06 -15.97 -9.13
C ALA A 26 -9.80 -15.53 -8.36
N ASP A 27 -9.79 -15.72 -7.03
CA ASP A 27 -8.64 -15.36 -6.20
C ASP A 27 -7.48 -16.32 -6.42
N ILE A 28 -7.76 -17.62 -6.58
CA ILE A 28 -6.76 -18.64 -6.92
C ILE A 28 -6.14 -18.34 -8.29
N ILE A 29 -6.96 -18.01 -9.30
CA ILE A 29 -6.46 -17.65 -10.64
C ILE A 29 -5.54 -16.42 -10.55
N CYS A 30 -5.91 -15.40 -9.76
CA CYS A 30 -5.11 -14.19 -9.56
C CYS A 30 -3.76 -14.50 -8.88
N GLU A 31 -3.72 -15.40 -7.89
CA GLU A 31 -2.47 -15.85 -7.24
C GLU A 31 -1.52 -16.54 -8.24
N TYR A 32 -2.05 -17.44 -9.06
CA TYR A 32 -1.25 -18.12 -10.08
C TYR A 32 -0.78 -17.13 -11.15
N GLU A 33 -1.63 -16.19 -11.56
CA GLU A 33 -1.25 -15.14 -12.50
C GLU A 33 -0.07 -14.30 -11.98
N GLN A 34 -0.11 -13.93 -10.69
CA GLN A 34 0.96 -13.22 -10.02
C GLN A 34 2.23 -14.07 -9.87
N HIS A 35 2.12 -15.36 -9.58
CA HIS A 35 3.26 -16.27 -9.52
C HIS A 35 3.97 -16.39 -10.88
N PHE A 36 3.20 -16.51 -11.97
CA PHE A 36 3.75 -16.45 -13.33
C PHE A 36 4.45 -15.11 -13.60
N ALA A 37 3.83 -13.98 -13.25
CA ALA A 37 4.44 -12.66 -13.41
C ALA A 37 5.75 -12.49 -12.61
N PHE A 38 5.82 -13.07 -11.41
CA PHE A 38 7.02 -13.05 -10.56
C PHE A 38 8.14 -13.90 -11.16
N LYS A 39 7.85 -15.14 -11.56
CA LYS A 39 8.85 -16.06 -12.13
C LYS A 39 9.34 -15.63 -13.51
N MET A 40 8.50 -15.02 -14.34
CA MET A 40 8.94 -14.44 -15.61
C MET A 40 9.90 -13.25 -15.40
N ALA A 41 9.68 -12.47 -14.33
CA ALA A 41 10.59 -11.38 -13.97
C ALA A 41 11.97 -11.88 -13.47
N ASP A 42 12.03 -13.11 -12.94
CA ASP A 42 13.27 -13.82 -12.60
C ASP A 42 13.97 -14.45 -13.82
N GLY A 43 13.40 -14.31 -15.03
CA GLY A 43 13.99 -14.79 -16.29
C GLY A 43 13.58 -16.20 -16.72
N PHE A 44 12.62 -16.84 -16.04
CA PHE A 44 12.08 -18.14 -16.45
C PHE A 44 11.06 -17.99 -17.59
N SER A 45 11.04 -18.94 -18.52
CA SER A 45 10.02 -18.96 -19.59
C SER A 45 8.67 -19.45 -19.06
N GLU A 46 7.57 -19.10 -19.73
CA GLU A 46 6.22 -19.51 -19.32
C GLU A 46 6.08 -21.04 -19.22
N GLU A 47 6.74 -21.75 -20.13
CA GLU A 47 6.71 -23.20 -20.25
C GLU A 47 7.46 -23.88 -19.09
N GLU A 48 8.57 -23.31 -18.65
CA GLU A 48 9.33 -23.79 -17.49
C GLU A 48 8.57 -23.58 -16.19
N ILE A 49 7.83 -22.47 -16.10
CA ILE A 49 6.99 -22.15 -14.94
C ILE A 49 5.83 -23.15 -14.88
N ALA A 50 5.11 -23.35 -15.99
CA ALA A 50 4.03 -24.34 -16.08
C ALA A 50 4.51 -25.77 -15.78
N ALA A 51 5.67 -26.17 -16.30
CA ALA A 51 6.26 -27.48 -16.02
C ALA A 51 6.64 -27.67 -14.53
N LYS A 52 7.10 -26.61 -13.85
CA LYS A 52 7.36 -26.63 -12.40
C LYS A 52 6.09 -26.65 -11.55
N LEU A 53 5.02 -26.00 -12.03
CA LEU A 53 3.72 -25.98 -11.36
C LEU A 53 3.01 -27.33 -11.47
N GLY A 54 3.25 -28.11 -12.53
CA GLY A 54 2.72 -29.46 -12.70
C GLY A 54 1.30 -29.46 -13.31
N ASP A 55 0.51 -30.50 -13.01
CA ASP A 55 -0.81 -30.70 -13.61
C ASP A 55 -1.88 -29.79 -12.97
N PRO A 56 -2.52 -28.87 -13.72
CA PRO A 56 -3.60 -28.00 -13.22
C PRO A 56 -4.77 -28.78 -12.62
N ILE A 57 -5.06 -29.98 -13.14
CA ILE A 57 -6.20 -30.82 -12.73
C ILE A 57 -5.94 -31.40 -11.33
N ALA A 58 -4.71 -31.85 -11.07
CA ALA A 58 -4.30 -32.36 -9.77
C ALA A 58 -4.35 -31.27 -8.69
N HIS A 59 -3.98 -30.03 -9.02
CA HIS A 59 -4.12 -28.89 -8.11
C HIS A 59 -5.58 -28.53 -7.82
N ALA A 60 -6.44 -28.52 -8.85
CA ALA A 60 -7.87 -28.27 -8.67
C ALA A 60 -8.54 -29.34 -7.79
N SER A 61 -8.08 -30.60 -7.85
CA SER A 61 -8.61 -31.71 -7.04
C SER A 61 -8.27 -31.59 -5.55
N GLN A 62 -7.19 -30.88 -5.17
CA GLN A 62 -6.89 -30.60 -3.75
C GLN A 62 -7.93 -29.69 -3.09
N PHE A 63 -8.73 -28.99 -3.89
CA PHE A 63 -9.82 -28.14 -3.42
C PHE A 63 -11.19 -28.83 -3.47
N GLU A 64 -11.28 -30.09 -3.91
CA GLU A 64 -12.51 -30.88 -3.78
C GLU A 64 -12.78 -31.19 -2.31
N SER A 65 -13.94 -30.75 -1.82
CA SER A 65 -14.41 -31.11 -0.49
C SER A 65 -14.78 -32.58 -0.46
N SER A 66 -14.01 -33.39 0.26
CA SER A 66 -14.37 -34.79 0.55
C SER A 66 -15.72 -34.85 1.27
N THR A 67 -16.69 -35.51 0.65
CA THR A 67 -18.12 -35.47 0.98
C THR A 67 -18.53 -36.29 2.22
N GLU A 68 -17.59 -36.85 2.97
CA GLU A 68 -17.90 -37.67 4.14
C GLU A 68 -16.95 -37.35 5.30
N ARG A 69 -17.46 -36.74 6.40
CA ARG A 69 -16.98 -36.89 7.80
C ARG A 69 -17.66 -35.91 8.82
N PRO A 70 -17.57 -36.17 10.14
CA PRO A 70 -18.72 -36.09 11.06
C PRO A 70 -18.99 -34.72 11.71
N LYS A 71 -20.24 -34.53 12.14
CA LYS A 71 -20.82 -33.33 12.78
C LYS A 71 -20.06 -32.88 14.05
N HIS A 72 -19.23 -31.85 13.94
CA HIS A 72 -18.56 -31.15 15.05
C HIS A 72 -19.32 -29.86 15.47
N GLY A 73 -20.59 -29.98 15.88
CA GLY A 73 -21.43 -28.82 16.19
C GLY A 73 -20.92 -27.91 17.32
N GLY A 74 -20.28 -28.48 18.36
CA GLY A 74 -19.81 -27.72 19.53
C GLY A 74 -18.58 -26.84 19.30
N LYS A 75 -17.58 -27.33 18.54
CA LYS A 75 -16.38 -26.55 18.19
C LYS A 75 -16.71 -25.32 17.33
N LYS A 76 -17.75 -25.45 16.50
CA LYS A 76 -18.16 -24.42 15.53
C LYS A 76 -18.68 -23.14 16.20
N ILE A 77 -19.43 -23.28 17.30
CA ILE A 77 -20.02 -22.15 18.03
C ILE A 77 -18.93 -21.36 18.76
N THR A 78 -18.00 -22.05 19.45
CA THR A 78 -16.88 -21.39 20.15
C THR A 78 -15.95 -20.66 19.17
N THR A 79 -15.66 -21.26 18.00
CA THR A 79 -14.88 -20.58 16.96
C THR A 79 -15.60 -19.35 16.40
N MET A 80 -16.92 -19.43 16.19
CA MET A 80 -17.72 -18.29 15.73
C MET A 80 -17.73 -17.12 16.74
N ILE A 81 -17.85 -17.40 18.04
CA ILE A 81 -17.79 -16.37 19.08
C ILE A 81 -16.40 -15.71 19.12
N GLY A 82 -15.33 -16.52 19.08
CA GLY A 82 -13.96 -16.01 19.03
C GLY A 82 -13.68 -15.19 17.76
N LEU A 83 -14.20 -15.63 16.62
CA LEU A 83 -14.05 -14.93 15.34
C LEU A 83 -14.78 -13.59 15.35
N CYS A 84 -16.00 -13.53 15.89
CA CYS A 84 -16.74 -12.28 16.06
C CYS A 84 -15.97 -11.26 16.91
N PHE A 85 -15.32 -11.70 17.99
CA PHE A 85 -14.44 -10.85 18.78
C PHE A 85 -13.26 -10.34 17.93
N VAL A 86 -12.54 -11.24 17.25
CA VAL A 86 -11.43 -10.86 16.36
C VAL A 86 -11.87 -9.87 15.27
N ASP A 87 -13.05 -10.07 14.67
CA ASP A 87 -13.59 -9.20 13.64
C ASP A 87 -13.87 -7.78 14.15
N LEU A 88 -14.32 -7.63 15.40
CA LEU A 88 -14.51 -6.32 16.02
C LEU A 88 -13.19 -5.56 16.15
N PHE A 89 -12.15 -6.20 16.68
CA PHE A 89 -10.83 -5.58 16.83
C PHE A 89 -10.18 -5.30 15.48
N ALA A 90 -10.29 -6.24 14.54
CA ALA A 90 -9.78 -6.07 13.19
C ALA A 90 -10.50 -4.92 12.48
N GLY A 91 -11.83 -4.81 12.61
CA GLY A 91 -12.62 -3.73 12.03
C GLY A 91 -12.20 -2.35 12.54
N ILE A 92 -12.05 -2.19 13.86
CA ILE A 92 -11.57 -0.94 14.47
C ILE A 92 -10.15 -0.61 14.00
N PHE A 93 -9.27 -1.62 13.96
CA PHE A 93 -7.90 -1.47 13.50
C PHE A 93 -7.84 -1.01 12.04
N PHE A 94 -8.60 -1.64 11.13
CA PHE A 94 -8.66 -1.21 9.73
C PHE A 94 -9.26 0.20 9.57
N ALA A 95 -10.28 0.55 10.36
CA ALA A 95 -10.84 1.90 10.35
C ALA A 95 -9.80 2.96 10.76
N LEU A 96 -8.98 2.68 11.77
CA LEU A 96 -7.87 3.55 12.17
C LEU A 96 -6.84 3.71 11.04
N LEU A 97 -6.47 2.63 10.37
CA LEU A 97 -5.51 2.69 9.25
C LEU A 97 -6.05 3.47 8.05
N VAL A 98 -7.32 3.29 7.69
CA VAL A 98 -7.97 4.08 6.63
C VAL A 98 -8.04 5.56 7.02
N THR A 99 -8.42 5.86 8.26
CA THR A 99 -8.46 7.23 8.76
C THR A 99 -7.07 7.89 8.69
N TRP A 100 -6.03 7.17 9.10
CA TRP A 100 -4.65 7.61 8.97
C TRP A 100 -4.26 7.89 7.52
N GLU A 101 -4.61 7.01 6.58
CA GLU A 101 -4.36 7.22 5.15
C GLU A 101 -5.02 8.49 4.63
N VAL A 102 -6.27 8.76 5.01
CA VAL A 102 -7.00 9.99 4.65
C VAL A 102 -6.29 11.23 5.20
N VAL A 103 -5.85 11.19 6.47
CA VAL A 103 -5.08 12.30 7.07
C VAL A 103 -3.80 12.58 6.29
N MET A 104 -3.06 11.54 5.91
CA MET A 104 -1.83 11.68 5.13
C MET A 104 -2.09 12.23 3.71
N ALA A 105 -3.20 11.84 3.08
CA ALA A 105 -3.61 12.38 1.78
C ALA A 105 -3.95 13.89 1.87
N VAL A 106 -4.70 14.31 2.90
CA VAL A 106 -5.00 15.73 3.14
C VAL A 106 -3.74 16.53 3.48
N PHE A 107 -2.82 15.95 4.27
CA PHE A 107 -1.53 16.57 4.56
C PHE A 107 -0.71 16.80 3.29
N SER A 108 -0.61 15.81 2.41
CA SER A 108 0.07 15.95 1.12
C SER A 108 -0.53 17.07 0.25
N LEU A 109 -1.86 17.15 0.17
CA LEU A 109 -2.55 18.21 -0.58
C LEU A 109 -2.26 19.58 0.03
N THR A 110 -2.26 19.68 1.36
CA THR A 110 -1.94 20.92 2.07
C THR A 110 -0.51 21.37 1.77
N CYS A 111 0.47 20.45 1.79
CA CYS A 111 1.84 20.74 1.38
C CYS A 111 1.93 21.21 -0.07
N ALA A 112 1.17 20.62 -0.99
CA ALA A 112 1.14 21.04 -2.40
C ALA A 112 0.57 22.46 -2.56
N VAL A 113 -0.51 22.78 -1.83
CA VAL A 113 -1.10 24.12 -1.84
C VAL A 113 -0.13 25.16 -1.27
N ILE A 114 0.53 24.86 -0.14
CA ILE A 114 1.55 25.73 0.45
C ILE A 114 2.71 25.94 -0.55
N ALA A 115 3.17 24.88 -1.20
CA ALA A 115 4.23 24.97 -2.21
C ALA A 115 3.83 25.87 -3.37
N ALA A 116 2.63 25.72 -3.92
CA ALA A 116 2.12 26.55 -4.99
C ALA A 116 1.99 28.02 -4.57
N CYS A 117 1.54 28.29 -3.34
CA CYS A 117 1.44 29.65 -2.81
C CYS A 117 2.82 30.30 -2.66
N LEU A 118 3.80 29.58 -2.10
CA LEU A 118 5.16 30.08 -1.90
C LEU A 118 5.91 30.32 -3.23
N LEU A 119 5.75 29.43 -4.20
CA LEU A 119 6.36 29.57 -5.53
C LEU A 119 5.66 30.64 -6.37
N GLY A 120 4.35 30.80 -6.23
CA GLY A 120 3.57 31.81 -6.94
C GLY A 120 3.57 33.18 -6.28
N GLY A 121 4.16 33.33 -5.09
CA GLY A 121 4.09 34.56 -4.30
C GLY A 121 2.66 34.93 -3.86
N LEU A 122 1.76 33.94 -3.78
CA LEU A 122 0.36 34.14 -3.42
C LEU A 122 0.21 34.06 -1.89
N ASN A 123 -0.40 35.07 -1.28
CA ASN A 123 -0.73 35.06 0.15
C ASN A 123 -2.24 35.10 0.37
N ILE A 124 -2.88 33.93 0.28
CA ILE A 124 -4.32 33.78 0.44
C ILE A 124 -4.67 34.02 1.92
N TYR A 125 -5.61 34.95 2.18
CA TYR A 125 -6.07 35.32 3.54
C TYR A 125 -4.96 35.70 4.54
N SER A 126 -3.79 36.14 4.08
CA SER A 126 -2.64 36.46 4.96
C SER A 126 -2.20 35.29 5.85
N LEU A 127 -2.45 34.05 5.42
CA LEU A 127 -2.07 32.83 6.14
C LEU A 127 -0.55 32.60 6.15
N ILE A 128 0.16 33.07 5.12
CA ILE A 128 1.61 32.88 4.99
C ILE A 128 2.33 34.05 5.67
N PRO A 129 3.20 33.78 6.66
CA PRO A 129 4.00 34.82 7.29
C PRO A 129 4.88 35.55 6.27
N PRO A 130 5.10 36.86 6.44
CA PRO A 130 5.92 37.64 5.51
C PRO A 130 7.35 37.11 5.49
N MET A 131 7.89 36.88 4.31
CA MET A 131 9.28 36.51 4.10
C MET A 131 9.76 36.94 2.72
N PRO A 132 11.08 37.15 2.52
CA PRO A 132 11.63 37.41 1.20
C PRO A 132 11.29 36.28 0.20
N TYR A 133 10.92 36.66 -1.02
CA TYR A 133 10.44 35.71 -2.04
C TYR A 133 11.39 34.53 -2.26
N TRP A 134 12.71 34.78 -2.36
CA TRP A 134 13.69 33.72 -2.57
C TRP A 134 13.76 32.69 -1.43
N CYS A 135 13.56 33.13 -0.18
CA CYS A 135 13.46 32.21 0.96
C CYS A 135 12.17 31.38 0.85
N GLY A 136 11.05 32.04 0.54
CA GLY A 136 9.76 31.40 0.30
C GLY A 136 9.84 30.36 -0.83
N ALA A 137 10.45 30.68 -1.96
CA ALA A 137 10.58 29.79 -3.11
C ALA A 137 11.37 28.50 -2.77
N ILE A 138 12.44 28.60 -1.95
CA ILE A 138 13.21 27.44 -1.50
C ILE A 138 12.35 26.55 -0.59
N PHE A 139 11.59 27.13 0.35
CA PHE A 139 10.64 26.37 1.15
C PHE A 139 9.49 25.80 0.31
N GLY A 140 9.06 26.51 -0.73
CA GLY A 140 8.07 26.03 -1.69
C GLY A 140 8.54 24.75 -2.41
N LEU A 141 9.80 24.72 -2.85
CA LEU A 141 10.41 23.51 -3.41
C LEU A 141 10.47 22.37 -2.39
N SER A 142 10.80 22.68 -1.13
CA SER A 142 10.78 21.70 -0.04
C SER A 142 9.38 21.11 0.15
N PHE A 143 8.35 21.93 0.31
CA PHE A 143 6.97 21.46 0.48
C PHE A 143 6.42 20.71 -0.74
N ALA A 144 6.81 21.09 -1.95
CA ALA A 144 6.47 20.35 -3.17
C ALA A 144 7.07 18.94 -3.13
N SER A 145 8.35 18.84 -2.77
CA SER A 145 9.04 17.56 -2.66
C SER A 145 8.48 16.70 -1.53
N LEU A 146 8.14 17.31 -0.39
CA LEU A 146 7.46 16.63 0.72
C LEU A 146 6.09 16.11 0.31
N SER A 147 5.32 16.89 -0.46
CA SER A 147 4.02 16.46 -0.98
C SER A 147 4.17 15.21 -1.84
N VAL A 148 5.11 15.19 -2.78
CA VAL A 148 5.42 14.01 -3.62
C VAL A 148 5.82 12.82 -2.77
N LEU A 149 6.70 13.01 -1.78
CA LEU A 149 7.14 11.96 -0.86
C LEU A 149 5.95 11.32 -0.12
N VAL A 150 5.03 12.14 0.37
CA VAL A 150 3.83 11.67 1.07
C VAL A 150 2.87 10.96 0.11
N VAL A 151 2.68 11.44 -1.12
CA VAL A 151 1.86 10.74 -2.14
C VAL A 151 2.40 9.33 -2.38
N VAL A 152 3.72 9.18 -2.58
CA VAL A 152 4.34 7.86 -2.77
C VAL A 152 4.12 6.97 -1.56
N GLY A 153 4.26 7.53 -0.35
CA GLY A 153 3.94 6.85 0.90
C GLY A 153 2.49 6.37 0.96
N CYS A 154 1.53 7.21 0.58
CA CYS A 154 0.10 6.87 0.54
C CYS A 154 -0.17 5.75 -0.47
N VAL A 155 0.38 5.82 -1.68
CA VAL A 155 0.23 4.76 -2.70
C VAL A 155 0.75 3.41 -2.19
N TYR A 156 1.91 3.41 -1.55
CA TYR A 156 2.48 2.19 -0.97
C TYR A 156 1.62 1.67 0.19
N PHE A 157 1.17 2.56 1.08
CA PHE A 157 0.33 2.22 2.22
C PHE A 157 -1.03 1.67 1.79
N ALA A 158 -1.66 2.24 0.76
CA ALA A 158 -2.90 1.72 0.17
C ALA A 158 -2.73 0.30 -0.36
N ALA A 159 -1.59 0.02 -1.03
CA ALA A 159 -1.27 -1.32 -1.52
C ALA A 159 -1.05 -2.31 -0.36
N PHE A 160 -0.38 -1.88 0.70
CA PHE A 160 -0.21 -2.66 1.93
C PHE A 160 -1.56 -2.94 2.60
N MET A 161 -2.41 -1.93 2.76
CA MET A 161 -3.76 -2.05 3.32
C MET A 161 -4.60 -3.06 2.55
N ARG A 162 -4.58 -2.98 1.21
CA ARG A 162 -5.29 -3.94 0.35
C ARG A 162 -4.82 -5.37 0.59
N GLN A 163 -3.50 -5.59 0.69
CA GLN A 163 -2.94 -6.91 0.94
C GLN A 163 -3.29 -7.42 2.34
N LEU A 164 -3.25 -6.54 3.33
CA LEU A 164 -3.58 -6.87 4.72
C LEU A 164 -5.05 -7.27 4.85
N MET A 165 -5.97 -6.54 4.22
CA MET A 165 -7.39 -6.89 4.18
C MET A 165 -7.63 -8.25 3.49
N ARG A 166 -6.92 -8.53 2.39
CA ARG A 166 -7.00 -9.84 1.70
C ARG A 166 -6.49 -10.98 2.58
N SER A 167 -5.35 -10.78 3.25
CA SER A 167 -4.78 -11.77 4.18
C SER A 167 -5.71 -12.03 5.36
N PHE A 168 -6.31 -10.98 5.92
CA PHE A 168 -7.32 -11.10 6.98
C PHE A 168 -8.59 -11.82 6.51
N GLY A 169 -9.13 -11.47 5.34
CA GLY A 169 -10.29 -12.17 4.76
C GLY A 169 -10.02 -13.66 4.54
N ARG A 170 -8.82 -14.01 4.08
CA ARG A 170 -8.36 -15.40 3.93
C ARG A 170 -8.25 -16.11 5.27
N PHE A 171 -7.67 -15.46 6.28
CA PHE A 171 -7.64 -15.99 7.64
C PHE A 171 -9.04 -16.27 8.16
N HIS A 172 -9.95 -15.29 8.06
CA HIS A 172 -11.33 -15.41 8.50
C HIS A 172 -12.02 -16.60 7.80
N ARG A 173 -11.93 -16.70 6.47
CA ARG A 173 -12.50 -17.82 5.72
C ARG A 173 -11.88 -19.18 6.10
N ASN A 174 -10.57 -19.23 6.30
CA ASN A 174 -9.86 -20.44 6.70
C ASN A 174 -10.28 -20.92 8.10
N THR A 175 -10.50 -20.01 9.05
CA THR A 175 -11.00 -20.38 10.38
C THR A 175 -12.41 -20.98 10.31
N ILE A 176 -13.29 -20.44 9.47
CA ILE A 176 -14.64 -20.99 9.24
C ILE A 176 -14.57 -22.35 8.54
N ALA A 177 -13.72 -22.48 7.51
CA ALA A 177 -13.52 -23.75 6.79
C ALA A 177 -12.99 -24.85 7.72
N ALA A 178 -11.96 -24.54 8.52
CA ALA A 178 -11.39 -25.44 9.50
C ALA A 178 -12.42 -25.90 10.55
N SER A 179 -13.24 -24.98 11.07
CA SER A 179 -14.32 -25.32 12.02
C SER A 179 -15.44 -26.17 11.38
N SER A 180 -15.57 -26.10 10.05
CA SER A 180 -16.53 -26.87 9.27
C SER A 180 -15.98 -28.20 8.73
N GLY A 181 -14.71 -28.53 9.01
CA GLY A 181 -14.03 -29.70 8.46
C GLY A 181 -13.77 -29.62 6.95
N LYS A 182 -13.81 -28.42 6.36
CA LYS A 182 -13.52 -28.17 4.94
C LYS A 182 -12.02 -27.93 4.72
N ALA A 183 -11.56 -28.16 3.49
CA ALA A 183 -10.18 -27.86 3.10
C ALA A 183 -9.81 -26.39 3.38
N VAL A 184 -8.59 -26.18 3.88
CA VAL A 184 -8.06 -24.86 4.27
C VAL A 184 -7.06 -24.42 3.21
N LEU A 185 -7.14 -23.15 2.84
CA LEU A 185 -6.29 -22.59 1.79
C LEU A 185 -4.97 -22.07 2.39
N PRO A 186 -3.88 -22.01 1.61
CA PRO A 186 -2.62 -21.45 2.10
C PRO A 186 -2.78 -19.98 2.54
N PRO A 187 -2.04 -19.56 3.58
CA PRO A 187 -2.08 -18.19 4.07
C PRO A 187 -1.44 -17.22 3.07
N LEU A 188 -2.06 -16.05 2.91
CA LEU A 188 -1.54 -14.99 2.05
C LEU A 188 -0.48 -14.16 2.77
N ALA A 189 0.56 -13.79 2.02
CA ALA A 189 1.61 -12.90 2.50
C ALA A 189 1.06 -11.53 2.92
N ILE A 190 1.63 -10.95 3.98
CA ILE A 190 1.22 -9.64 4.53
C ILE A 190 1.93 -8.47 3.82
N HIS A 191 3.07 -8.71 3.17
CA HIS A 191 3.80 -7.67 2.44
C HIS A 191 3.12 -7.32 1.11
N PRO A 192 3.12 -6.03 0.71
CA PRO A 192 2.42 -5.59 -0.50
C PRO A 192 3.03 -6.24 -1.75
N GLN A 193 2.18 -6.92 -2.53
CA GLN A 193 2.56 -7.57 -3.78
C GLN A 193 2.47 -6.57 -4.94
N LEU A 194 3.45 -5.68 -5.03
CA LEU A 194 3.58 -4.74 -6.15
C LEU A 194 4.42 -5.34 -7.27
N ALA A 195 4.07 -5.04 -8.53
CA ALA A 195 4.89 -5.43 -9.66
C ALA A 195 6.34 -4.89 -9.49
N PRO A 196 7.39 -5.68 -9.75
CA PRO A 196 8.78 -5.28 -9.47
C PRO A 196 9.17 -3.93 -10.10
N LYS A 197 8.71 -3.67 -11.32
CA LYS A 197 8.92 -2.40 -12.03
C LYS A 197 8.28 -1.21 -11.30
N ALA A 198 7.05 -1.38 -10.81
CA ALA A 198 6.34 -0.34 -10.06
C ALA A 198 7.02 -0.06 -8.72
N ASN A 199 7.43 -1.11 -7.99
CA ASN A 199 8.11 -0.98 -6.70
C ASN A 199 9.46 -0.23 -6.83
N ARG A 200 10.26 -0.58 -7.85
CA ARG A 200 11.52 0.13 -8.16
C ARG A 200 11.28 1.62 -8.45
N ARG A 201 10.26 1.94 -9.25
CA ARG A 201 9.89 3.32 -9.57
C ARG A 201 9.47 4.12 -8.34
N LEU A 202 8.57 3.56 -7.51
CA LEU A 202 8.14 4.20 -6.27
C LEU A 202 9.32 4.47 -5.35
N ARG A 203 10.23 3.50 -5.20
CA ARG A 203 11.45 3.67 -4.40
C ARG A 203 12.36 4.78 -4.94
N SER A 204 12.61 4.81 -6.24
CA SER A 204 13.44 5.85 -6.85
C SER A 204 12.82 7.24 -6.65
N ILE A 205 11.51 7.39 -6.89
CA ILE A 205 10.81 8.67 -6.69
C ILE A 205 10.88 9.09 -5.22
N ALA A 206 10.62 8.17 -4.28
CA ALA A 206 10.69 8.46 -2.85
C ALA A 206 12.09 8.92 -2.43
N LEU A 207 13.15 8.25 -2.88
CA LEU A 207 14.52 8.62 -2.54
C LEU A 207 14.92 9.97 -3.13
N THR A 208 14.55 10.25 -4.38
CA THR A 208 14.79 11.55 -5.01
C THR A 208 14.01 12.65 -4.30
N ALA A 209 12.72 12.45 -4.02
CA ALA A 209 11.89 13.42 -3.30
C ALA A 209 12.40 13.66 -1.87
N LEU A 210 12.87 12.63 -1.17
CA LEU A 210 13.48 12.76 0.15
C LEU A 210 14.77 13.58 0.09
N ALA A 211 15.65 13.31 -0.89
CA ALA A 211 16.90 14.05 -1.05
C ALA A 211 16.65 15.53 -1.37
N VAL A 212 15.74 15.82 -2.30
CA VAL A 212 15.36 17.20 -2.66
C VAL A 212 14.72 17.91 -1.47
N PHE A 213 13.82 17.25 -0.73
CA PHE A 213 13.20 17.81 0.47
C PHE A 213 14.24 18.16 1.54
N ALA A 214 15.14 17.23 1.86
CA ALA A 214 16.16 17.44 2.88
C ALA A 214 17.11 18.59 2.49
N ALA A 215 17.62 18.57 1.25
CA ALA A 215 18.55 19.59 0.75
C ALA A 215 17.91 20.98 0.71
N SER A 216 16.70 21.10 0.16
CA SER A 216 15.99 22.38 0.06
C SER A 216 15.55 22.91 1.44
N SER A 217 15.17 22.05 2.38
CA SER A 217 14.82 22.49 3.74
C SER A 217 16.03 23.09 4.46
N VAL A 218 17.19 22.42 4.40
CA VAL A 218 18.43 22.93 4.99
C VAL A 218 18.86 24.21 4.32
N LEU A 219 18.82 24.27 2.98
CA LEU A 219 19.14 25.48 2.23
C LEU A 219 18.20 26.64 2.60
N GLY A 220 16.90 26.38 2.71
CA GLY A 220 15.91 27.38 3.09
C GLY A 220 16.19 27.99 4.46
N MET A 221 16.58 27.15 5.43
CA MET A 221 17.00 27.63 6.76
C MET A 221 18.25 28.51 6.67
N ILE A 222 19.30 28.07 5.97
CA ILE A 222 20.56 28.81 5.84
C ILE A 222 20.32 30.17 5.15
N VAL A 223 19.62 30.18 4.03
CA VAL A 223 19.33 31.41 3.26
C VAL A 223 18.45 32.36 4.09
N SER A 224 17.49 31.84 4.86
CA SER A 224 16.66 32.67 5.74
C SER A 224 17.46 33.30 6.88
N MET A 225 18.42 32.58 7.46
CA MET A 225 19.32 33.12 8.48
C MET A 225 20.23 34.22 7.91
N ILE A 226 20.80 34.00 6.72
CA ILE A 226 21.65 35.00 6.04
C ILE A 226 20.81 36.22 5.67
N SER A 227 19.63 36.02 5.10
CA SER A 227 18.77 37.11 4.62
C SER A 227 18.18 37.96 5.75
N SER A 228 17.99 37.39 6.92
CA SER A 228 17.49 38.12 8.10
C SER A 228 18.60 38.69 8.99
N GLY A 229 19.84 38.23 8.82
CA GLY A 229 20.96 38.54 9.72
C GLY A 229 20.82 37.92 11.11
N ALA A 230 19.89 36.99 11.33
CA ALA A 230 19.61 36.39 12.64
C ALA A 230 19.38 34.88 12.53
N LEU A 231 19.82 34.12 13.55
CA LEU A 231 19.52 32.68 13.65
C LEU A 231 18.01 32.43 13.78
N GLY A 232 17.32 33.27 14.56
CA GLY A 232 15.87 33.29 14.70
C GLY A 232 15.20 34.19 13.66
N PHE A 233 15.37 33.90 12.37
CA PHE A 233 14.87 34.73 11.26
C PHE A 233 13.37 35.02 11.35
N TRP A 234 12.58 34.09 11.91
CA TRP A 234 11.14 34.26 12.13
C TRP A 234 10.79 35.38 13.12
N HIS A 235 11.67 35.67 14.08
CA HIS A 235 11.52 36.83 14.96
C HIS A 235 11.89 38.12 14.23
N ALA A 236 12.96 38.12 13.44
CA ALA A 236 13.38 39.26 12.64
C ALA A 236 12.31 39.67 11.60
N TRP A 237 11.62 38.69 11.03
CA TRP A 237 10.50 38.90 10.10
C TRP A 237 9.13 39.10 10.78
N GLY A 238 9.08 39.09 12.12
CA GLY A 238 7.85 39.40 12.85
C GLY A 238 6.72 38.38 12.69
N TRP A 239 7.03 37.10 12.45
CA TRP A 239 6.02 36.04 12.21
C TRP A 239 4.99 35.87 13.34
N PHE A 240 5.36 36.29 14.55
CA PHE A 240 4.54 36.16 15.75
C PHE A 240 4.01 37.50 16.28
N GLY A 241 3.97 38.55 15.45
CA GLY A 241 3.40 39.85 15.81
C GLY A 241 4.30 40.75 16.66
N TYR A 242 5.57 40.40 16.83
CA TYR A 242 6.57 41.30 17.43
C TYR A 242 6.95 42.38 16.40
N LYS A 243 6.99 43.65 16.81
CA LYS A 243 7.63 44.70 16.01
C LYS A 243 9.13 44.36 15.94
N GLY A 244 9.64 44.08 14.74
CA GLY A 244 11.07 43.83 14.54
C GLY A 244 11.89 44.97 15.13
N ALA A 245 13.00 44.64 15.80
CA ALA A 245 13.96 45.66 16.23
C ALA A 245 14.49 46.34 14.96
N ASN A 246 14.19 47.63 14.83
CA ASN A 246 14.70 48.48 13.75
C ASN A 246 16.23 48.47 13.71
#